data_AF-A0A3Q2YII4-F1
#
_entry.id   AF-A0A3Q2YII4-F1
#
_cell.length_a   1.000
_cell.length_b   1.000
_cell.length_c   1.000
_cell.angle_alpha   90.00
_cell.angle_beta   90.00
_cell.angle_gamma   90.00
#
_symmetry.space_group_name_H-M   'P 1'
#
loop_
_entity.id
_entity.type
_entity.pdbx_description
1 polymer ?
#
loop_
_entity_poly.entity_id
_entity_poly.type
_entity_poly.pdbx_seq_one_letter_code
_entity_poly.pdbx_strand_id
1 'polypeptide(L)'
;MAEVSGLSGAHLEPNYKSARAEQGSSRVQDVPVVRRGPRPAPARKKTGQASPSAIATGRLGSPPYQDGRVRSRQDEAEEKARPVQILRAEEERRGFELDAGALEEILLQERVRDLPVAVVSVAGAFRKGKSFLLDFMLRYMYNRQNERWIGGDDEPLTGFTWRGGCERETTGIQVWSHVFVADEPGGGQVAVLLVDTQGAFDSQSTIKDCATVFALSTMTSSVQVYNLSQNIQEDDLQHLQLFTEYGRLALEEVYSKPFQSLMFLIRDWSFPYEHDYGLEGGDAFLSKRLQVKQNQHEELQNVRKHIRSCFSNIGCFLLPHPGLKVSTNPRFDGRLRDIDGDFKRELSRLVPLLLAPERLVVKEIGGNKVTCRDLVEYFKVCGGDKPYMAPADLERRHDEFREHSVRYFRSVKKMGGAEFCQRYQSRLEAELDRAFGNFCKHNDGKNIFYAARTPATLFAVMFAAYVASGVTGFVGLSALAALANLLMGLALLALCAWAYVKYSGEFREVGAVIDLAAETLWEQVLKPLSEHYMEDNVRQTVVNSLKAGLTEPGGSGGGGSGGGSSSLASTSTFPSSSSSSQQQQQNAKLKTH
;
A
#
# COMPACT_ATOMS: atom_id res chain seq x y z
N MET A 1 -20.36 -4.63 75.23
CA MET A 1 -19.93 -6.00 75.61
C MET A 1 -19.37 -6.68 74.39
N ALA A 2 -18.12 -7.10 74.24
CA ALA A 2 -16.79 -6.88 74.85
C ALA A 2 -15.83 -7.46 73.76
N GLU A 3 -14.87 -6.74 73.18
CA GLU A 3 -13.52 -6.36 73.67
C GLU A 3 -12.40 -7.43 73.49
N VAL A 4 -11.28 -6.99 72.87
CA VAL A 4 -9.85 -7.44 72.96
C VAL A 4 -9.47 -8.78 72.26
N SER A 5 -8.34 -9.03 71.56
CA SER A 5 -6.96 -8.48 71.45
C SER A 5 -6.21 -9.10 70.24
N GLY A 6 -5.14 -8.44 69.74
CA GLY A 6 -4.05 -9.13 69.01
C GLY A 6 -3.16 -8.27 68.10
N LEU A 7 -2.11 -7.68 68.67
CA LEU A 7 -1.07 -6.84 68.04
C LEU A 7 -0.08 -7.62 67.14
N SER A 8 0.44 -6.98 66.08
CA SER A 8 1.88 -6.69 65.92
C SER A 8 2.15 -5.91 64.63
N GLY A 9 2.55 -4.64 64.77
CA GLY A 9 3.21 -3.85 63.74
C GLY A 9 4.59 -3.45 64.27
N ALA A 10 5.63 -3.63 63.45
CA ALA A 10 6.98 -3.17 63.74
C ALA A 10 7.51 -2.37 62.54
N HIS A 11 7.56 -1.05 62.76
CA HIS A 11 8.31 -0.06 62.01
C HIS A 11 9.80 -0.18 62.38
N LEU A 12 10.70 -0.08 61.41
CA LEU A 12 12.13 0.21 61.64
C LEU A 12 12.67 1.04 60.46
N GLU A 13 12.92 2.33 60.69
CA GLU A 13 14.08 3.02 60.08
C GLU A 13 15.35 2.64 60.89
N PRO A 14 16.58 2.86 60.37
CA PRO A 14 17.29 4.11 60.71
C PRO A 14 18.28 4.67 59.65
N ASN A 15 18.14 5.97 59.38
CA ASN A 15 19.09 7.07 59.70
C ASN A 15 20.57 7.14 59.25
N TYR A 16 20.88 8.32 58.65
CA TYR A 16 22.03 9.24 58.82
C TYR A 16 23.44 8.76 58.36
N LYS A 17 24.31 9.57 57.71
CA LYS A 17 24.71 10.95 58.04
C LYS A 17 25.59 11.59 56.95
N SER A 18 25.55 12.93 56.88
CA SER A 18 26.43 13.81 56.10
C SER A 18 27.50 14.46 57.00
N ALA A 19 28.68 14.75 56.45
CA ALA A 19 29.59 15.84 56.85
C ALA A 19 30.60 16.07 55.68
N ARG A 20 30.62 17.27 55.04
CA ARG A 20 31.61 18.39 55.21
C ARG A 20 33.08 17.97 55.01
N ALA A 21 33.99 18.71 54.39
CA ALA A 21 34.07 19.97 53.65
C ALA A 21 35.54 20.08 53.14
N GLU A 22 35.82 20.80 52.04
CA GLU A 22 36.72 21.97 52.03
C GLU A 22 37.11 22.42 50.61
N GLN A 23 37.13 23.75 50.46
CA GLN A 23 37.59 24.52 49.31
C GLN A 23 39.11 24.70 49.35
N GLY A 24 39.75 24.85 48.19
CA GLY A 24 41.14 25.29 48.09
C GLY A 24 41.50 25.73 46.66
N SER A 25 41.87 26.99 46.53
CA SER A 25 42.00 27.78 45.30
C SER A 25 43.39 27.69 44.62
N SER A 26 43.41 27.96 43.31
CA SER A 26 44.49 28.57 42.50
C SER A 26 45.80 27.79 42.21
N ARG A 27 46.05 27.52 40.92
CA ARG A 27 47.09 28.22 40.15
C ARG A 27 47.07 27.83 38.66
N VAL A 28 47.11 28.88 37.85
CA VAL A 28 47.37 28.93 36.41
C VAL A 28 48.84 28.60 36.15
N GLN A 29 49.15 27.84 35.09
CA GLN A 29 50.26 28.11 34.15
C GLN A 29 50.25 27.18 32.93
N ASP A 30 49.89 27.80 31.81
CA ASP A 30 50.58 27.88 30.51
C ASP A 30 51.10 26.65 29.74
N VAL A 31 50.60 26.63 28.50
CA VAL A 31 50.96 25.91 27.27
C VAL A 31 52.43 26.13 26.87
N PRO A 32 53.00 25.24 26.04
CA PRO A 32 53.79 25.71 24.91
C PRO A 32 53.17 25.28 23.58
N VAL A 33 52.72 26.32 22.86
CA VAL A 33 52.53 26.36 21.42
C VAL A 33 53.87 26.09 20.74
N VAL A 34 53.93 25.11 19.83
CA VAL A 34 55.00 25.06 18.82
C VAL A 34 54.42 25.45 17.46
N ARG A 35 55.00 26.52 16.94
CA ARG A 35 54.63 27.25 15.73
C ARG A 35 55.01 26.50 14.45
N ARG A 36 54.24 26.81 13.40
CA ARG A 36 54.41 26.47 11.98
C ARG A 36 55.71 27.00 11.36
N GLY A 37 56.15 26.30 10.32
CA GLY A 37 56.75 26.87 9.09
C GLY A 37 57.85 26.00 8.47
N PRO A 38 58.19 26.14 7.17
CA PRO A 38 57.36 26.35 5.98
C PRO A 38 57.62 25.26 4.88
N ARG A 39 56.76 25.24 3.85
CA ARG A 39 56.99 24.48 2.60
C ARG A 39 58.31 24.86 1.93
N PRO A 40 58.89 23.94 1.15
CA PRO A 40 59.35 24.32 -0.18
C PRO A 40 58.89 23.34 -1.28
N ALA A 41 58.63 23.92 -2.45
CA ALA A 41 58.76 23.31 -3.77
C ALA A 41 59.58 24.30 -4.62
N PRO A 42 60.03 23.99 -5.84
CA PRO A 42 60.39 22.72 -6.47
C PRO A 42 61.88 22.76 -6.97
N ALA A 43 62.44 21.62 -7.41
CA ALA A 43 63.70 21.60 -8.15
C ALA A 43 63.53 20.95 -9.52
N ARG A 44 64.04 21.64 -10.54
CA ARG A 44 63.83 21.41 -11.98
C ARG A 44 65.19 21.11 -12.63
N LYS A 45 65.20 20.07 -13.49
CA LYS A 45 66.04 19.82 -14.69
C LYS A 45 67.56 19.66 -14.57
N LYS A 46 68.10 18.66 -15.29
CA LYS A 46 68.95 18.83 -16.50
C LYS A 46 69.22 17.46 -17.18
N THR A 47 68.78 17.26 -18.44
CA THR A 47 69.54 17.28 -19.74
C THR A 47 70.47 16.08 -19.94
N GLY A 48 70.63 15.41 -21.08
CA GLY A 48 70.10 15.45 -22.47
C GLY A 48 70.24 14.02 -23.04
N GLN A 49 69.80 13.65 -24.24
CA GLN A 49 70.20 14.14 -25.56
C GLN A 49 69.19 13.73 -26.65
N ALA A 50 69.19 14.52 -27.72
CA ALA A 50 68.42 14.49 -28.97
C ALA A 50 68.81 13.30 -29.90
N SER A 51 67.87 12.58 -30.55
CA SER A 51 67.30 12.78 -31.92
C SER A 51 68.19 12.20 -33.06
N PRO A 52 67.76 12.06 -34.35
CA PRO A 52 66.41 12.13 -35.00
C PRO A 52 66.17 11.08 -36.13
N SER A 53 64.94 11.08 -36.70
CA SER A 53 64.56 11.03 -38.14
C SER A 53 63.25 10.24 -38.30
N ALA A 54 62.07 10.84 -38.54
CA ALA A 54 61.57 11.60 -39.69
C ALA A 54 61.51 10.80 -41.00
N ILE A 55 60.30 10.52 -41.50
CA ILE A 55 59.78 10.97 -42.81
C ILE A 55 58.29 10.61 -42.90
N ALA A 56 57.49 11.61 -43.28
CA ALA A 56 56.09 11.51 -43.62
C ALA A 56 55.93 11.38 -45.14
N THR A 57 54.93 10.61 -45.58
CA THR A 57 54.28 10.79 -46.89
C THR A 57 52.81 10.39 -46.77
N GLY A 58 51.90 11.32 -47.06
CA GLY A 58 50.46 11.06 -47.11
C GLY A 58 49.97 10.56 -48.47
N ARG A 59 48.75 10.03 -48.49
CA ARG A 59 47.84 10.04 -49.65
C ARG A 59 46.40 9.73 -49.22
N LEU A 60 45.45 10.51 -49.75
CA LEU A 60 44.00 10.30 -49.68
C LEU A 60 43.59 9.03 -50.46
N GLY A 61 42.55 8.33 -49.99
CA GLY A 61 41.82 7.29 -50.72
C GLY A 61 40.53 6.88 -49.98
N SER A 62 39.43 6.82 -50.71
CA SER A 62 38.02 6.59 -50.35
C SER A 62 37.72 5.25 -49.64
N PRO A 63 36.51 5.07 -49.04
CA PRO A 63 36.22 3.92 -48.18
C PRO A 63 35.78 2.70 -49.00
N PRO A 64 36.03 1.49 -48.49
CA PRO A 64 35.10 0.41 -48.79
C PRO A 64 34.72 -0.45 -47.58
N TYR A 65 33.43 -0.80 -47.60
CA TYR A 65 32.87 -2.08 -47.21
C TYR A 65 32.59 -2.38 -45.73
N GLN A 66 31.28 -2.38 -45.44
CA GLN A 66 30.66 -3.04 -44.30
C GLN A 66 31.03 -4.53 -44.30
N ASP A 67 31.54 -5.02 -43.17
CA ASP A 67 31.45 -6.44 -42.84
C ASP A 67 30.39 -6.60 -41.73
N GLY A 68 29.28 -7.20 -42.13
CA GLY A 68 28.17 -7.55 -41.27
C GLY A 68 28.58 -8.67 -40.34
N ARG A 69 29.07 -8.32 -39.15
CA ARG A 69 29.17 -9.27 -38.05
C ARG A 69 27.75 -9.54 -37.54
N VAL A 70 27.26 -10.73 -37.88
CA VAL A 70 26.05 -11.34 -37.33
C VAL A 70 26.02 -11.12 -35.82
N ARG A 71 25.13 -10.22 -35.37
CA ARG A 71 24.77 -10.11 -33.95
C ARG A 71 24.14 -11.42 -33.54
N SER A 72 24.77 -12.09 -32.58
CA SER A 72 24.13 -13.11 -31.76
C SER A 72 22.83 -12.54 -31.19
N ARG A 73 21.75 -13.31 -31.31
CA ARG A 73 20.36 -12.97 -30.88
C ARG A 73 20.19 -12.78 -29.36
N GLN A 74 21.26 -12.57 -28.60
CA GLN A 74 21.25 -12.40 -27.14
C GLN A 74 21.57 -10.97 -26.67
N ASP A 75 21.98 -10.07 -27.57
CA ASP A 75 22.43 -8.71 -27.21
C ASP A 75 21.45 -7.61 -27.68
N GLU A 76 20.15 -7.89 -27.72
CA GLU A 76 19.11 -6.87 -27.90
C GLU A 76 18.33 -6.68 -26.59
N ALA A 77 18.87 -5.80 -25.75
CA ALA A 77 18.18 -5.07 -24.68
C ALA A 77 17.39 -5.90 -23.65
N GLU A 78 18.09 -6.58 -22.74
CA GLU A 78 17.65 -6.58 -21.35
C GLU A 78 17.64 -5.12 -20.88
N GLU A 79 16.46 -4.50 -20.83
CA GLU A 79 16.26 -3.28 -20.08
C GLU A 79 16.79 -3.53 -18.66
N LYS A 80 17.80 -2.76 -18.22
CA LYS A 80 18.48 -2.98 -16.94
C LYS A 80 17.46 -3.21 -15.83
N ALA A 81 17.48 -4.41 -15.25
CA ALA A 81 16.61 -4.76 -14.14
C ALA A 81 16.75 -3.72 -13.02
N ARG A 82 15.61 -3.22 -12.56
CA ARG A 82 15.46 -2.13 -11.61
C ARG A 82 14.33 -2.41 -10.61
N PRO A 83 14.34 -1.77 -9.44
CA PRO A 83 13.18 -1.78 -8.55
C PRO A 83 12.04 -0.98 -9.19
N VAL A 84 10.83 -1.52 -9.16
CA VAL A 84 9.62 -0.92 -9.72
C VAL A 84 8.61 -0.72 -8.60
N GLN A 85 8.13 0.52 -8.49
CA GLN A 85 7.18 0.91 -7.47
C GLN A 85 5.76 0.47 -7.88
N ILE A 86 5.21 -0.52 -7.18
CA ILE A 86 3.87 -1.05 -7.50
C ILE A 86 2.77 -0.44 -6.64
N LEU A 87 3.06 -0.07 -5.39
CA LEU A 87 2.09 0.57 -4.50
C LEU A 87 2.65 1.91 -4.05
N ARG A 88 1.97 3.02 -4.36
CA ARG A 88 2.38 4.36 -3.96
C ARG A 88 1.48 4.86 -2.84
N ALA A 89 2.06 5.44 -1.79
CA ALA A 89 1.31 6.15 -0.78
C ALA A 89 1.12 7.61 -1.23
N GLU A 90 -0.12 8.03 -1.42
CA GLU A 90 -0.46 9.40 -1.81
C GLU A 90 -0.57 10.28 -0.56
N GLU A 91 0.39 11.20 -0.37
CA GLU A 91 0.52 12.00 0.85
C GLU A 91 -0.65 12.97 1.08
N GLU A 92 -1.24 13.51 0.01
CA GLU A 92 -2.29 14.52 0.10
C GLU A 92 -3.67 13.94 0.40
N ARG A 93 -3.98 12.74 -0.14
CA ARG A 93 -5.29 12.09 0.00
C ARG A 93 -5.33 10.99 1.07
N ARG A 94 -4.18 10.65 1.69
CA ARG A 94 -4.04 9.50 2.61
C ARG A 94 -4.59 8.20 1.99
N GLY A 95 -4.28 8.02 0.71
CA GLY A 95 -4.70 6.86 -0.10
C GLY A 95 -3.49 6.05 -0.57
N PHE A 96 -3.75 4.81 -1.01
CA PHE A 96 -2.77 3.99 -1.70
C PHE A 96 -3.21 3.83 -3.15
N GLU A 97 -2.31 4.04 -4.09
CA GLU A 97 -2.53 3.84 -5.51
C GLU A 97 -1.72 2.63 -5.98
N LEU A 98 -2.38 1.69 -6.64
CA LEU A 98 -1.74 0.54 -7.28
C LEU A 98 -1.37 0.88 -8.72
N ASP A 99 -0.07 0.82 -9.04
CA ASP A 99 0.43 0.90 -10.42
C ASP A 99 0.22 -0.46 -11.11
N ALA A 100 -1.04 -0.72 -11.48
CA ALA A 100 -1.43 -1.98 -12.11
C ALA A 100 -0.74 -2.20 -13.46
N GLY A 101 -0.47 -1.12 -14.21
CA GLY A 101 0.22 -1.19 -15.49
C GLY A 101 1.66 -1.71 -15.34
N ALA A 102 2.41 -1.17 -14.37
CA ALA A 102 3.76 -1.64 -14.08
C ALA A 102 3.78 -3.09 -13.58
N LEU A 103 2.78 -3.49 -12.78
CA LEU A 103 2.66 -4.86 -12.30
C LEU A 103 2.33 -5.85 -13.44
N GLU A 104 1.44 -5.47 -14.35
CA GLU A 104 1.11 -6.24 -15.55
C GLU A 104 2.32 -6.43 -16.47
N GLU A 105 3.11 -5.38 -16.69
CA GLU A 105 4.32 -5.42 -17.51
C GLU A 105 5.36 -6.43 -16.97
N ILE A 106 5.44 -6.59 -15.65
CA ILE A 106 6.35 -7.53 -15.00
C ILE A 106 5.80 -8.96 -15.01
N LEU A 107 4.54 -9.14 -14.61
CA LEU A 107 3.97 -10.47 -14.33
C LEU A 107 3.22 -11.10 -15.50
N LEU A 108 2.81 -10.34 -16.53
CA LEU A 108 2.10 -10.87 -17.70
C LEU A 108 3.01 -11.16 -18.91
N GLN A 109 4.33 -11.11 -18.72
CA GLN A 109 5.30 -11.51 -19.75
C GLN A 109 5.07 -12.97 -20.17
N GLU A 110 5.13 -13.25 -21.47
CA GLU A 110 4.79 -14.56 -22.04
C GLU A 110 5.60 -15.72 -21.42
N ARG A 111 6.83 -15.45 -20.98
CA ARG A 111 7.71 -16.42 -20.33
C ARG A 111 7.24 -16.88 -18.95
N VAL A 112 6.55 -16.03 -18.18
CA VAL A 112 6.25 -16.27 -16.75
C VAL A 112 4.77 -16.22 -16.38
N ARG A 113 3.92 -15.61 -17.22
CA ARG A 113 2.51 -15.28 -16.87
C ARG A 113 1.67 -16.47 -16.39
N ASP A 114 1.91 -17.65 -16.93
CA ASP A 114 1.15 -18.87 -16.63
C ASP A 114 1.92 -19.81 -15.68
N LEU A 115 3.09 -19.38 -15.17
CA LEU A 115 3.85 -20.14 -14.17
C LEU A 115 3.32 -19.89 -12.76
N PRO A 116 3.32 -20.91 -11.87
CA PRO A 116 3.14 -20.72 -10.45
C PRO A 116 4.19 -19.75 -9.89
N VAL A 117 3.79 -18.88 -8.96
CA VAL A 117 4.67 -17.84 -8.43
C VAL A 117 5.01 -18.09 -6.96
N ALA A 118 6.29 -17.96 -6.62
CA ALA A 118 6.80 -17.86 -5.25
C ALA A 118 7.16 -16.39 -4.99
N VAL A 119 6.59 -15.80 -3.93
CA VAL A 119 6.76 -14.38 -3.63
C VAL A 119 7.42 -14.24 -2.27
N VAL A 120 8.65 -13.74 -2.25
CA VAL A 120 9.42 -13.48 -1.03
C VAL A 120 9.38 -11.99 -0.72
N SER A 121 8.73 -11.64 0.38
CA SER A 121 8.57 -10.27 0.85
C SER A 121 9.40 -10.05 2.11
N VAL A 122 10.07 -8.90 2.21
CA VAL A 122 10.77 -8.48 3.43
C VAL A 122 10.09 -7.24 4.00
N ALA A 123 9.49 -7.40 5.18
CA ALA A 123 8.80 -6.33 5.90
C ALA A 123 9.36 -6.18 7.33
N GLY A 124 9.15 -5.01 7.93
CA GLY A 124 9.63 -4.73 9.28
C GLY A 124 9.99 -3.27 9.47
N ALA A 125 10.50 -2.93 10.65
CA ALA A 125 10.77 -1.55 11.04
C ALA A 125 11.68 -0.81 10.04
N PHE A 126 11.47 0.50 10.00
CA PHE A 126 12.24 1.41 9.17
C PHE A 126 13.74 1.46 9.55
N ARG A 127 14.62 1.62 8.55
CA ARG A 127 16.11 1.65 8.66
C ARG A 127 16.76 0.42 9.29
N LYS A 128 16.14 -0.76 9.19
CA LYS A 128 16.71 -2.03 9.67
C LYS A 128 17.37 -2.91 8.59
N GLY A 129 17.81 -2.31 7.48
CA GLY A 129 18.59 -3.00 6.45
C GLY A 129 17.83 -4.08 5.66
N LYS A 130 16.57 -3.82 5.30
CA LYS A 130 15.73 -4.72 4.48
C LYS A 130 16.22 -4.82 3.04
N SER A 131 16.31 -3.69 2.35
CA SER A 131 16.82 -3.59 0.98
C SER A 131 18.26 -4.11 0.85
N PHE A 132 19.11 -3.88 1.86
CA PHE A 132 20.45 -4.47 1.96
C PHE A 132 20.43 -6.01 1.95
N LEU A 133 19.47 -6.64 2.63
CA LEU A 133 19.31 -8.09 2.61
C LEU A 133 18.76 -8.57 1.26
N LEU A 134 17.77 -7.87 0.70
CA LEU A 134 17.18 -8.19 -0.59
C LEU A 134 18.20 -8.12 -1.74
N ASP A 135 19.18 -7.23 -1.68
CA ASP A 135 20.22 -7.18 -2.70
C ASP A 135 21.14 -8.41 -2.66
N PHE A 136 21.36 -9.00 -1.48
CA PHE A 136 22.05 -10.31 -1.41
C PHE A 136 21.18 -11.44 -1.96
N MET A 137 19.87 -11.37 -1.74
CA MET A 137 18.92 -12.29 -2.38
C MET A 137 18.97 -12.16 -3.91
N LEU A 138 19.02 -10.93 -4.45
CA LEU A 138 19.20 -10.68 -5.88
C LEU A 138 20.50 -11.27 -6.39
N ARG A 139 21.62 -11.02 -5.70
CA ARG A 139 22.93 -11.62 -6.07
C ARG A 139 22.86 -13.14 -6.12
N TYR A 140 22.21 -13.79 -5.15
CA TYR A 140 22.00 -15.24 -5.19
C TYR A 140 21.19 -15.68 -6.40
N MET A 141 20.10 -14.98 -6.73
CA MET A 141 19.25 -15.34 -7.85
C MET A 141 19.96 -15.20 -9.20
N TYR A 142 20.81 -14.18 -9.38
CA TYR A 142 21.63 -14.02 -10.59
C TYR A 142 22.81 -15.02 -10.66
N ASN A 143 23.42 -15.35 -9.52
CA ASN A 143 24.62 -16.17 -9.45
C ASN A 143 24.38 -17.57 -8.89
N ARG A 144 23.15 -18.11 -9.01
CA ARG A 144 22.72 -19.35 -8.35
C ARG A 144 23.56 -20.58 -8.68
N GLN A 145 24.16 -20.59 -9.87
CA GLN A 145 25.01 -21.69 -10.37
C GLN A 145 26.45 -21.62 -9.85
N ASN A 146 26.84 -20.52 -9.19
CA ASN A 146 28.18 -20.34 -8.63
C ASN A 146 28.19 -20.67 -7.14
N GLU A 147 29.16 -21.50 -6.71
CA GLU A 147 29.39 -21.79 -5.28
C GLU A 147 29.74 -20.54 -4.47
N ARG A 148 30.29 -19.50 -5.13
CA ARG A 148 30.60 -18.18 -4.54
C ARG A 148 29.58 -17.11 -4.95
N TRP A 149 28.30 -17.44 -4.90
CA TRP A 149 27.22 -16.53 -5.29
C TRP A 149 27.20 -15.19 -4.54
N ILE A 150 27.75 -15.14 -3.32
CA ILE A 150 27.76 -13.94 -2.46
C ILE A 150 28.51 -12.74 -3.09
N GLY A 151 29.39 -13.02 -4.05
CA GLY A 151 30.15 -12.04 -4.82
C GLY A 151 31.63 -11.96 -4.42
N GLY A 152 32.36 -11.09 -5.11
CA GLY A 152 33.76 -10.79 -4.78
C GLY A 152 33.90 -9.80 -3.61
N ASP A 153 35.08 -9.79 -2.97
CA ASP A 153 35.40 -8.86 -1.87
C ASP A 153 35.37 -7.37 -2.26
N ASP A 154 35.44 -7.11 -3.56
CA ASP A 154 35.63 -5.79 -4.16
C ASP A 154 34.39 -5.30 -4.90
N GLU A 155 33.36 -6.12 -4.97
CA GLU A 155 32.15 -5.87 -5.74
C GLU A 155 31.09 -5.12 -4.91
N PRO A 156 30.65 -3.93 -5.34
CA PRO A 156 29.62 -3.16 -4.64
C PRO A 156 28.26 -3.83 -4.77
N LEU A 157 27.40 -3.66 -3.75
CA LEU A 157 26.06 -4.23 -3.71
C LEU A 157 25.10 -3.32 -4.48
N THR A 158 24.43 -3.89 -5.47
CA THR A 158 23.51 -3.17 -6.35
C THR A 158 22.18 -3.91 -6.42
N GLY A 159 21.08 -3.17 -6.48
CA GLY A 159 19.75 -3.73 -6.53
C GLY A 159 18.71 -2.69 -6.16
N PHE A 160 17.92 -2.98 -5.12
CA PHE A 160 17.03 -2.00 -4.50
C PHE A 160 17.83 -0.82 -3.95
N THR A 161 17.24 0.37 -3.96
CA THR A 161 17.93 1.54 -3.42
C THR A 161 18.07 1.43 -1.91
N TRP A 162 19.30 1.43 -1.41
CA TRP A 162 19.59 1.48 0.02
C TRP A 162 20.70 2.48 0.31
N ARG A 163 20.62 3.12 1.48
CA ARG A 163 21.66 4.02 2.00
C ARG A 163 21.67 4.01 3.52
N GLY A 164 22.72 4.54 4.14
CA GLY A 164 22.68 4.94 5.55
C GLY A 164 21.79 6.17 5.79
N GLY A 165 21.69 6.64 7.03
CA GLY A 165 20.95 7.86 7.41
C GLY A 165 19.62 7.59 8.13
N CYS A 166 18.97 8.67 8.60
CA CYS A 166 17.77 8.61 9.44
C CYS A 166 16.45 8.92 8.70
N GLU A 167 16.50 9.54 7.53
CA GLU A 167 15.30 9.87 6.73
C GLU A 167 14.85 8.69 5.87
N ARG A 168 13.62 8.63 5.36
CA ARG A 168 13.14 7.45 4.60
C ARG A 168 13.70 7.29 3.20
N GLU A 169 13.61 6.05 2.69
CA GLU A 169 14.03 5.68 1.33
C GLU A 169 12.91 4.98 0.55
N THR A 170 12.43 3.83 1.03
CA THR A 170 11.36 3.06 0.39
C THR A 170 10.00 3.53 0.89
N THR A 171 9.12 3.98 0.00
CA THR A 171 7.69 4.22 0.28
C THR A 171 6.85 3.11 -0.35
N GLY A 172 5.72 2.75 0.24
CA GLY A 172 4.81 1.71 -0.27
C GLY A 172 5.44 0.32 -0.49
N ILE A 173 5.23 -0.26 -1.68
CA ILE A 173 5.74 -1.59 -2.05
C ILE A 173 6.48 -1.51 -3.39
N GLN A 174 7.70 -2.05 -3.42
CA GLN A 174 8.54 -2.19 -4.60
C GLN A 174 8.75 -3.65 -4.95
N VAL A 175 8.81 -3.93 -6.25
CA VAL A 175 9.06 -5.26 -6.80
C VAL A 175 10.24 -5.19 -7.74
N TRP A 176 11.05 -6.25 -7.80
CA TRP A 176 12.11 -6.34 -8.80
C TRP A 176 11.52 -6.62 -10.18
N SER A 177 11.87 -5.80 -11.18
CA SER A 177 11.34 -5.93 -12.55
C SER A 177 11.66 -7.26 -13.25
N HIS A 178 12.77 -7.91 -12.90
CA HIS A 178 13.13 -9.20 -13.48
C HIS A 178 12.58 -10.34 -12.63
N VAL A 179 11.61 -11.08 -13.18
CA VAL A 179 11.05 -12.28 -12.55
C VAL A 179 11.93 -13.48 -12.87
N PHE A 180 12.49 -14.11 -11.84
CA PHE A 180 13.38 -15.25 -12.03
C PHE A 180 12.57 -16.53 -12.24
N VAL A 181 13.09 -17.47 -13.03
CA VAL A 181 12.49 -18.80 -13.20
C VAL A 181 13.40 -19.83 -12.55
N ALA A 182 12.82 -20.64 -11.65
CA ALA A 182 13.51 -21.72 -10.97
C ALA A 182 12.86 -23.06 -11.32
N ASP A 183 13.69 -24.06 -11.62
CA ASP A 183 13.23 -25.43 -11.82
C ASP A 183 13.00 -26.12 -10.47
N GLU A 184 11.79 -26.62 -10.26
CA GLU A 184 11.41 -27.40 -9.09
C GLU A 184 11.98 -28.83 -9.21
N PRO A 185 12.37 -29.50 -8.11
CA PRO A 185 12.90 -30.86 -8.16
C PRO A 185 11.96 -31.89 -8.80
N GLY A 186 10.65 -31.60 -8.82
CA GLY A 186 9.62 -32.39 -9.48
C GLY A 186 9.48 -32.17 -10.98
N GLY A 187 10.33 -31.34 -11.60
CA GLY A 187 10.32 -31.05 -13.04
C GLY A 187 9.38 -29.92 -13.48
N GLY A 188 8.75 -29.21 -12.53
CA GLY A 188 7.97 -27.99 -12.79
C GLY A 188 8.85 -26.74 -12.83
N GLN A 189 8.29 -25.63 -13.34
CA GLN A 189 8.95 -24.32 -13.28
C GLN A 189 8.14 -23.38 -12.39
N VAL A 190 8.84 -22.59 -11.58
CA VAL A 190 8.26 -21.62 -10.65
C VAL A 190 8.88 -20.26 -10.89
N ALA A 191 8.03 -19.24 -11.02
CA ALA A 191 8.44 -17.85 -11.07
C ALA A 191 8.76 -17.35 -9.65
N VAL A 192 9.86 -16.64 -9.46
CA VAL A 192 10.28 -16.09 -8.16
C VAL A 192 10.25 -14.57 -8.22
N LEU A 193 9.46 -13.97 -7.34
CA LEU A 193 9.28 -12.53 -7.19
C LEU A 193 9.84 -12.06 -5.86
N LEU A 194 10.70 -11.04 -5.89
CA LEU A 194 11.22 -10.38 -4.69
C LEU A 194 10.50 -9.06 -4.48
N VAL A 195 10.05 -8.85 -3.24
CA VAL A 195 9.25 -7.69 -2.84
C VAL A 195 9.92 -6.97 -1.67
N ASP A 196 10.24 -5.69 -1.86
CA ASP A 196 10.68 -4.78 -0.79
C ASP A 196 9.49 -3.94 -0.32
N THR A 197 9.30 -3.85 0.99
CA THR A 197 8.23 -3.02 1.57
C THR A 197 8.81 -1.83 2.30
N GLN A 198 8.02 -0.77 2.39
CA GLN A 198 8.28 0.35 3.28
C GLN A 198 8.52 -0.15 4.71
N GLY A 199 9.40 0.57 5.42
CA GLY A 199 9.58 0.35 6.84
C GLY A 199 8.39 0.83 7.65
N ALA A 200 7.82 -0.04 8.47
CA ALA A 200 6.78 0.37 9.41
C ALA A 200 7.36 1.35 10.46
N PHE A 201 6.49 2.22 10.98
CA PHE A 201 6.76 3.17 12.07
C PHE A 201 7.80 4.25 11.76
N ASP A 202 7.73 4.85 10.56
CA ASP A 202 8.46 6.08 10.27
C ASP A 202 7.73 7.31 10.86
N SER A 203 8.37 8.49 10.81
CA SER A 203 7.81 9.73 11.37
C SER A 203 6.72 10.38 10.51
N GLN A 204 6.40 9.80 9.35
CA GLN A 204 5.53 10.43 8.33
C GLN A 204 4.29 9.59 8.01
N SER A 205 4.31 8.29 8.31
CA SER A 205 3.25 7.33 7.99
C SER A 205 2.44 7.01 9.23
N THR A 206 1.13 6.86 9.06
CA THR A 206 0.26 6.45 10.14
C THR A 206 0.39 4.94 10.41
N ILE A 207 -0.10 4.49 11.57
CA ILE A 207 -0.21 3.06 11.89
C ILE A 207 -1.07 2.35 10.83
N LYS A 208 -2.13 3.01 10.33
CA LYS A 208 -2.99 2.50 9.27
C LYS A 208 -2.23 2.30 7.95
N ASP A 209 -1.34 3.22 7.61
CA ASP A 209 -0.54 3.12 6.38
C ASP A 209 0.43 1.94 6.47
N CYS A 210 1.12 1.82 7.60
CA CYS A 210 2.00 0.69 7.88
C CYS A 210 1.24 -0.64 7.86
N ALA A 211 0.05 -0.67 8.46
CA ALA A 211 -0.81 -1.85 8.47
C ALA A 211 -1.28 -2.25 7.09
N THR A 212 -1.61 -1.29 6.23
CA THR A 212 -2.05 -1.55 4.85
C THR A 212 -0.92 -2.13 4.02
N VAL A 213 0.27 -1.51 4.06
CA VAL A 213 1.46 -2.02 3.35
C VAL A 213 1.83 -3.43 3.81
N PHE A 214 1.86 -3.66 5.12
CA PHE A 214 2.20 -4.96 5.67
C PHE A 214 1.13 -6.03 5.36
N ALA A 215 -0.15 -5.68 5.47
CA ALA A 215 -1.24 -6.59 5.14
C ALA A 215 -1.18 -6.99 3.67
N LEU A 216 -1.03 -6.01 2.76
CA LEU A 216 -0.90 -6.28 1.32
C LEU A 216 0.34 -7.12 1.02
N SER A 217 1.49 -6.84 1.63
CA SER A 217 2.71 -7.63 1.43
C SER A 217 2.55 -9.06 1.94
N THR A 218 1.86 -9.26 3.06
CA THR A 218 1.63 -10.58 3.67
C THR A 218 0.60 -11.39 2.87
N MET A 219 -0.47 -10.74 2.41
CA MET A 219 -1.50 -11.38 1.58
C MET A 219 -0.94 -11.84 0.24
N THR A 220 -0.01 -11.08 -0.34
CA THR A 220 0.56 -11.37 -1.67
C THR A 220 1.77 -12.29 -1.62
N SER A 221 2.52 -12.30 -0.50
CA SER A 221 3.69 -13.17 -0.34
C SER A 221 3.34 -14.62 0.01
N SER A 222 4.20 -15.54 -0.42
CA SER A 222 4.21 -16.92 0.08
C SER A 222 5.15 -17.07 1.28
N VAL A 223 6.23 -16.29 1.29
CA VAL A 223 7.15 -16.16 2.42
C VAL A 223 7.25 -14.69 2.83
N GLN A 224 6.78 -14.38 4.02
CA GLN A 224 6.93 -13.06 4.64
C GLN A 224 8.11 -13.12 5.62
N VAL A 225 9.20 -12.44 5.31
CA VAL A 225 10.32 -12.23 6.22
C VAL A 225 10.01 -11.00 7.07
N TYR A 226 9.89 -11.20 8.38
CA TYR A 226 9.69 -10.14 9.34
C TYR A 226 11.02 -9.76 9.98
N ASN A 227 11.61 -8.68 9.47
CA ASN A 227 12.95 -8.21 9.81
C ASN A 227 12.91 -7.31 11.06
N LEU A 228 13.34 -7.87 12.18
CA LEU A 228 13.41 -7.24 13.50
C LEU A 228 14.86 -7.00 13.91
N SER A 229 15.08 -6.11 14.87
CA SER A 229 16.41 -5.72 15.34
C SER A 229 16.59 -6.17 16.78
N GLN A 230 17.67 -6.90 17.03
CA GLN A 230 18.15 -7.41 18.31
C GLN A 230 17.26 -8.47 18.98
N ASN A 231 15.95 -8.25 19.09
CA ASN A 231 15.06 -9.11 19.86
C ASN A 231 13.64 -9.14 19.28
N ILE A 232 12.79 -10.01 19.83
CA ILE A 232 11.32 -9.98 19.62
C ILE A 232 10.69 -9.38 20.87
N GLN A 233 10.10 -8.19 20.73
CA GLN A 233 9.39 -7.50 21.79
C GLN A 233 7.88 -7.76 21.69
N GLU A 234 7.11 -7.45 22.74
CA GLU A 234 5.65 -7.70 22.71
C GLU A 234 4.92 -6.74 21.77
N ASP A 235 5.41 -5.51 21.62
CA ASP A 235 4.90 -4.56 20.63
C ASP A 235 5.13 -5.06 19.21
N ASP A 236 6.26 -5.72 18.91
CA ASP A 236 6.46 -6.37 17.60
C ASP A 236 5.37 -7.41 17.28
N LEU A 237 4.94 -8.17 18.30
CA LEU A 237 3.91 -9.19 18.18
C LEU A 237 2.50 -8.58 18.08
N GLN A 238 2.23 -7.51 18.83
CA GLN A 238 0.97 -6.75 18.74
C GLN A 238 0.84 -6.07 17.37
N HIS A 239 1.91 -5.48 16.85
CA HIS A 239 1.95 -4.91 15.51
C HIS A 239 1.71 -5.97 14.45
N LEU A 240 2.39 -7.12 14.56
CA LEU A 240 2.15 -8.25 13.67
C LEU A 240 0.69 -8.70 13.71
N GLN A 241 0.09 -8.83 14.90
CA GLN A 241 -1.33 -9.17 15.06
C GLN A 241 -2.24 -8.15 14.36
N LEU A 242 -2.00 -6.86 14.55
CA LEU A 242 -2.81 -5.82 13.92
C LEU A 242 -2.74 -5.98 12.39
N PHE A 243 -1.54 -6.15 11.84
CA PHE A 243 -1.38 -6.23 10.39
C PHE A 243 -1.96 -7.52 9.79
N THR A 244 -1.86 -8.63 10.52
CA THR A 244 -2.45 -9.92 10.08
C THR A 244 -3.95 -9.95 10.23
N GLU A 245 -4.53 -9.24 11.20
CA GLU A 245 -5.98 -9.08 11.34
C GLU A 245 -6.56 -8.31 10.15
N TYR A 246 -5.91 -7.21 9.75
CA TYR A 246 -6.29 -6.47 8.54
C TYR A 246 -6.25 -7.35 7.29
N GLY A 247 -5.17 -8.12 7.11
CA GLY A 247 -5.06 -9.05 5.98
C GLY A 247 -6.08 -10.18 6.04
N ARG A 248 -6.40 -10.70 7.22
CA ARG A 248 -7.39 -11.77 7.41
C ARG A 248 -8.80 -11.29 7.08
N LEU A 249 -9.19 -10.10 7.54
CA LEU A 249 -10.49 -9.51 7.23
C LEU A 249 -10.69 -9.30 5.72
N ALA A 250 -9.60 -9.00 4.99
CA ALA A 250 -9.62 -8.88 3.54
C ALA A 250 -9.65 -10.23 2.80
N LEU A 251 -9.39 -11.35 3.49
CA LEU A 251 -9.25 -12.69 2.91
C LEU A 251 -10.48 -13.61 3.09
N GLU A 252 -11.56 -13.14 3.72
CA GLU A 252 -12.88 -13.79 3.94
C GLU A 252 -12.94 -15.34 4.12
N GLU A 253 -13.42 -15.78 5.30
CA GLU A 253 -13.88 -17.15 5.67
C GLU A 253 -13.29 -18.37 4.91
N VAL A 254 -11.97 -18.43 4.79
CA VAL A 254 -11.28 -19.69 4.47
C VAL A 254 -11.15 -20.51 5.76
N TYR A 255 -11.65 -21.74 5.78
CA TYR A 255 -11.49 -22.68 6.91
C TYR A 255 -10.02 -23.10 7.16
N SER A 256 -9.09 -22.66 6.32
CA SER A 256 -7.64 -22.90 6.44
C SER A 256 -6.92 -21.63 6.88
N LYS A 257 -5.67 -21.79 7.29
CA LYS A 257 -4.83 -20.65 7.65
C LYS A 257 -4.64 -19.72 6.43
N PRO A 258 -4.82 -18.39 6.58
CA PRO A 258 -4.81 -17.44 5.47
C PRO A 258 -3.44 -17.26 4.83
N PHE A 259 -2.35 -17.44 5.59
CA PHE A 259 -0.99 -17.20 5.13
C PHE A 259 -0.12 -18.48 5.23
N GLN A 260 0.91 -18.53 4.41
CA GLN A 260 1.77 -19.71 4.28
C GLN A 260 2.94 -19.67 5.25
N SER A 261 3.99 -18.88 4.98
CA SER A 261 5.20 -18.87 5.79
C SER A 261 5.53 -17.48 6.33
N LEU A 262 5.77 -17.40 7.64
CA LEU A 262 6.36 -16.25 8.32
C LEU A 262 7.75 -16.62 8.85
N MET A 263 8.76 -15.85 8.48
CA MET A 263 10.13 -16.02 8.98
C MET A 263 10.51 -14.80 9.83
N PHE A 264 10.65 -14.98 11.13
CA PHE A 264 11.24 -13.95 12.00
C PHE A 264 12.74 -13.88 11.71
N LEU A 265 13.21 -12.76 11.19
CA LEU A 265 14.63 -12.52 10.99
C LEU A 265 15.11 -11.53 12.04
N ILE A 266 15.87 -12.01 13.02
CA ILE A 266 16.40 -11.18 14.11
C ILE A 266 17.80 -10.73 13.72
N ARG A 267 17.92 -9.45 13.38
CA ARG A 267 19.19 -8.78 13.04
C ARG A 267 19.97 -8.45 14.30
N ASP A 268 21.29 -8.34 14.19
CA ASP A 268 22.15 -7.88 15.26
C ASP A 268 21.98 -8.70 16.57
N TRP A 269 21.81 -10.01 16.43
CA TRP A 269 21.70 -10.91 17.58
C TRP A 269 23.00 -10.92 18.39
N SER A 270 22.90 -10.55 19.66
CA SER A 270 24.05 -10.33 20.55
C SER A 270 24.30 -11.48 21.53
N PHE A 271 23.45 -12.50 21.55
CA PHE A 271 23.47 -13.55 22.58
C PHE A 271 23.68 -14.97 22.00
N PRO A 272 24.73 -15.20 21.18
CA PRO A 272 24.98 -16.51 20.58
C PRO A 272 25.23 -17.61 21.63
N TYR A 273 25.68 -17.23 22.83
CA TYR A 273 25.93 -18.15 23.93
C TYR A 273 24.65 -18.70 24.60
N GLU A 274 23.50 -18.06 24.39
CA GLU A 274 22.20 -18.59 24.86
C GLU A 274 21.46 -19.34 23.74
N HIS A 275 21.51 -18.77 22.53
CA HIS A 275 20.89 -19.30 21.33
C HIS A 275 21.84 -19.05 20.16
N ASP A 276 22.35 -20.13 19.57
CA ASP A 276 23.29 -20.08 18.45
C ASP A 276 22.70 -19.32 17.24
N TYR A 277 23.57 -18.79 16.39
CA TYR A 277 23.14 -18.17 15.14
C TYR A 277 22.49 -19.19 14.19
N GLY A 278 21.65 -18.69 13.29
CA GLY A 278 20.98 -19.49 12.27
C GLY A 278 19.55 -19.89 12.64
N LEU A 279 19.05 -20.91 11.93
CA LEU A 279 17.65 -21.38 12.03
C LEU A 279 17.41 -22.18 13.32
N GLU A 280 18.30 -23.09 13.69
CA GLU A 280 18.09 -23.98 14.85
C GLU A 280 18.01 -23.20 16.17
N GLY A 281 18.97 -22.30 16.41
CA GLY A 281 18.94 -21.43 17.59
C GLY A 281 17.76 -20.45 17.57
N GLY A 282 17.39 -19.97 16.38
CA GLY A 282 16.24 -19.10 16.19
C GLY A 282 14.91 -19.76 16.49
N ASP A 283 14.67 -20.97 16.02
CA ASP A 283 13.45 -21.73 16.30
C ASP A 283 13.32 -22.08 17.79
N ALA A 284 14.44 -22.42 18.44
CA ALA A 284 14.47 -22.61 19.89
C ALA A 284 14.14 -21.32 20.66
N PHE A 285 14.65 -20.18 20.19
CA PHE A 285 14.37 -18.86 20.77
C PHE A 285 12.89 -18.46 20.57
N LEU A 286 12.37 -18.60 19.35
CA LEU A 286 11.00 -18.26 18.99
C LEU A 286 9.98 -19.14 19.74
N SER A 287 10.27 -20.43 19.88
CA SER A 287 9.41 -21.37 20.59
C SER A 287 9.17 -20.94 22.05
N LYS A 288 10.19 -20.39 22.71
CA LYS A 288 10.06 -19.81 24.06
C LYS A 288 9.23 -18.52 24.05
N ARG A 289 9.41 -17.65 23.05
CA ARG A 289 8.71 -16.35 22.94
C ARG A 289 7.22 -16.49 22.63
N LEU A 290 6.86 -17.42 21.74
CA LEU A 290 5.47 -17.69 21.34
C LEU A 290 4.78 -18.75 22.22
N GLN A 291 5.41 -19.22 23.31
CA GLN A 291 4.78 -20.14 24.24
C GLN A 291 3.60 -19.46 24.96
N VAL A 292 2.41 -20.05 24.83
CA VAL A 292 1.22 -19.62 25.58
C VAL A 292 1.29 -20.25 26.96
N LYS A 293 1.36 -19.42 28.00
CA LYS A 293 1.37 -19.85 29.41
C LYS A 293 0.08 -19.40 30.10
N GLN A 294 -0.48 -20.26 30.96
CA GLN A 294 -1.75 -19.96 31.64
C GLN A 294 -1.68 -18.77 32.59
N ASN A 295 -0.48 -18.45 33.11
CA ASN A 295 -0.25 -17.32 34.00
C ASN A 295 -0.01 -15.99 33.26
N GLN A 296 -0.03 -15.97 31.92
CA GLN A 296 0.07 -14.74 31.14
C GLN A 296 -1.29 -14.03 31.10
N HIS A 297 -1.24 -12.70 31.01
CA HIS A 297 -2.44 -11.89 30.75
C HIS A 297 -3.14 -12.36 29.46
N GLU A 298 -4.48 -12.32 29.44
CA GLU A 298 -5.30 -12.86 28.35
C GLU A 298 -4.93 -12.24 26.99
N GLU A 299 -4.66 -10.93 26.98
CA GLU A 299 -4.20 -10.20 25.80
C GLU A 299 -2.93 -10.82 25.17
N LEU A 300 -1.93 -11.15 25.98
CA LEU A 300 -0.67 -11.74 25.52
C LEU A 300 -0.86 -13.16 24.98
N GLN A 301 -1.83 -13.91 25.55
CA GLN A 301 -2.20 -15.23 25.04
C GLN A 301 -2.91 -15.10 23.69
N ASN A 302 -3.80 -14.12 23.55
CA ASN A 302 -4.58 -13.89 22.33
C ASN A 302 -3.69 -13.49 21.15
N VAL A 303 -2.70 -12.62 21.35
CA VAL A 303 -1.68 -12.26 20.35
C VAL A 303 -1.00 -13.53 19.79
N ARG A 304 -0.50 -14.40 20.68
CA ARG A 304 0.23 -15.63 20.30
C ARG A 304 -0.66 -16.65 19.60
N LYS A 305 -1.89 -16.83 20.08
CA LYS A 305 -2.90 -17.71 19.45
C LYS A 305 -3.25 -17.21 18.05
N HIS A 306 -3.40 -15.90 17.88
CA HIS A 306 -3.71 -15.27 16.60
C HIS A 306 -2.59 -15.47 15.58
N ILE A 307 -1.33 -15.18 15.94
CA ILE A 307 -0.20 -15.37 15.02
C ILE A 307 -0.13 -16.84 14.55
N ARG A 308 -0.32 -17.81 15.46
CA ARG A 308 -0.33 -19.24 15.11
C ARG A 308 -1.51 -19.66 14.24
N SER A 309 -2.65 -18.99 14.32
CA SER A 309 -3.81 -19.28 13.46
C SER A 309 -3.69 -18.65 12.08
N CYS A 310 -2.90 -17.58 11.93
CA CYS A 310 -2.70 -16.89 10.66
C CYS A 310 -1.72 -17.59 9.70
N PHE A 311 -0.64 -18.20 10.21
CA PHE A 311 0.44 -18.75 9.37
C PHE A 311 0.57 -20.28 9.45
N SER A 312 0.74 -20.93 8.31
CA SER A 312 0.95 -22.38 8.21
C SER A 312 2.30 -22.81 8.77
N ASN A 313 3.35 -22.05 8.47
CA ASN A 313 4.70 -22.25 8.98
C ASN A 313 5.22 -20.95 9.61
N ILE A 314 5.83 -21.06 10.78
CA ILE A 314 6.49 -19.94 11.46
C ILE A 314 7.89 -20.40 11.86
N GLY A 315 8.91 -19.76 11.31
CA GLY A 315 10.32 -20.01 11.64
C GLY A 315 11.02 -18.77 12.15
N CYS A 316 12.22 -18.94 12.70
CA CYS A 316 13.05 -17.84 13.15
C CYS A 316 14.53 -18.06 12.82
N PHE A 317 15.18 -17.03 12.31
CA PHE A 317 16.59 -17.03 11.98
C PHE A 317 17.32 -15.91 12.74
N LEU A 318 18.37 -16.27 13.49
CA LEU A 318 19.19 -15.32 14.23
C LEU A 318 20.41 -14.94 13.41
N LEU A 319 20.53 -13.66 13.07
CA LEU A 319 21.62 -13.12 12.26
C LEU A 319 22.53 -12.23 13.14
N PRO A 320 23.86 -12.40 13.10
CA PRO A 320 24.78 -11.55 13.85
C PRO A 320 24.78 -10.10 13.33
N HIS A 321 25.49 -9.23 14.02
CA HIS A 321 25.69 -7.85 13.57
C HIS A 321 26.66 -7.82 12.36
N PRO A 322 26.37 -7.06 11.27
CA PRO A 322 27.17 -7.07 10.04
C PRO A 322 28.55 -6.40 10.15
N GLY A 323 28.85 -5.79 11.30
CA GLY A 323 30.10 -5.09 11.60
C GLY A 323 29.93 -3.57 11.66
N LEU A 324 30.72 -2.89 12.49
CA LEU A 324 30.59 -1.45 12.73
C LEU A 324 30.80 -0.60 11.47
N LYS A 325 31.63 -1.08 10.52
CA LYS A 325 31.88 -0.41 9.25
C LYS A 325 30.61 -0.28 8.42
N VAL A 326 29.78 -1.33 8.38
CA VAL A 326 28.50 -1.34 7.66
C VAL A 326 27.53 -0.31 8.25
N SER A 327 27.49 -0.22 9.58
CA SER A 327 26.51 0.62 10.29
C SER A 327 26.90 2.10 10.36
N THR A 328 28.20 2.43 10.35
CA THR A 328 28.69 3.79 10.66
C THR A 328 29.36 4.50 9.50
N ASN A 329 29.85 3.77 8.48
CA ASN A 329 30.56 4.39 7.37
C ASN A 329 29.56 4.90 6.31
N PRO A 330 29.47 6.23 6.08
CA PRO A 330 28.54 6.79 5.10
C PRO A 330 28.91 6.46 3.65
N ARG A 331 30.14 5.98 3.40
CA ARG A 331 30.62 5.58 2.06
C ARG A 331 30.60 4.07 1.84
N PHE A 332 30.01 3.31 2.77
CA PHE A 332 29.87 1.87 2.59
C PHE A 332 28.97 1.58 1.39
N ASP A 333 29.48 0.80 0.44
CA ASP A 333 28.84 0.47 -0.84
C ASP A 333 28.51 -1.04 -0.94
N GLY A 334 28.51 -1.77 0.17
CA GLY A 334 28.08 -3.17 0.21
C GLY A 334 29.17 -4.21 -0.04
N ARG A 335 30.44 -3.80 -0.17
CA ARG A 335 31.57 -4.72 -0.40
C ARG A 335 31.78 -5.70 0.76
N LEU A 336 32.02 -6.96 0.43
CA LEU A 336 32.15 -8.05 1.41
C LEU A 336 33.38 -7.93 2.32
N ARG A 337 34.43 -7.22 1.89
CA ARG A 337 35.64 -7.01 2.71
C ARG A 337 35.37 -6.23 4.00
N ASP A 338 34.32 -5.41 4.01
CA ASP A 338 33.96 -4.54 5.13
C ASP A 338 32.83 -5.13 5.99
N ILE A 339 32.34 -6.32 5.62
CA ILE A 339 31.30 -7.07 6.34
C ILE A 339 31.96 -8.14 7.20
N ASP A 340 31.45 -8.29 8.42
CA ASP A 340 31.92 -9.28 9.38
C ASP A 340 31.84 -10.72 8.85
N GLY A 341 32.81 -11.56 9.24
CA GLY A 341 32.91 -12.94 8.78
C GLY A 341 31.76 -13.82 9.24
N ASP A 342 31.30 -13.65 10.47
CA ASP A 342 30.19 -14.43 11.02
C ASP A 342 28.88 -14.10 10.32
N PHE A 343 28.67 -12.81 10.01
CA PHE A 343 27.55 -12.35 9.21
C PHE A 343 27.55 -12.98 7.81
N LYS A 344 28.69 -12.99 7.12
CA LYS A 344 28.80 -13.60 5.79
C LYS A 344 28.47 -15.10 5.82
N ARG A 345 28.92 -15.82 6.84
CA ARG A 345 28.66 -17.26 6.99
C ARG A 345 27.18 -17.54 7.20
N GLU A 346 26.52 -16.81 8.09
CA GLU A 346 25.09 -17.03 8.36
C GLU A 346 24.21 -16.52 7.22
N LEU A 347 24.60 -15.44 6.54
CA LEU A 347 23.95 -14.99 5.32
C LEU A 347 24.02 -16.05 4.20
N SER A 348 25.16 -16.74 4.10
CA SER A 348 25.35 -17.86 3.16
C SER A 348 24.43 -19.04 3.43
N ARG A 349 23.86 -19.16 4.63
CA ARG A 349 22.86 -20.16 5.02
C ARG A 349 21.43 -19.64 4.86
N LEU A 350 21.20 -18.37 5.23
CA LEU A 350 19.88 -17.73 5.19
C LEU A 350 19.33 -17.60 3.76
N VAL A 351 20.13 -17.13 2.82
CA VAL A 351 19.62 -16.83 1.46
C VAL A 351 19.21 -18.12 0.73
N PRO A 352 20.01 -19.20 0.71
CA PRO A 352 19.55 -20.48 0.15
C PRO A 352 18.37 -21.09 0.92
N LEU A 353 18.27 -20.89 2.25
CA LEU A 353 17.09 -21.34 3.00
C LEU A 353 15.79 -20.74 2.45
N LEU A 354 15.82 -19.50 1.95
CA LEU A 354 14.65 -18.80 1.43
C LEU A 354 14.44 -18.97 -0.08
N LEU A 355 15.51 -19.20 -0.87
CA LEU A 355 15.48 -19.10 -2.34
C LEU A 355 16.01 -20.34 -3.08
N ALA A 356 16.53 -21.36 -2.38
CA ALA A 356 16.96 -22.59 -3.03
C ALA A 356 15.77 -23.30 -3.70
N PRO A 357 15.95 -23.92 -4.88
CA PRO A 357 14.83 -24.40 -5.69
C PRO A 357 14.01 -25.46 -4.98
N GLU A 358 14.66 -26.26 -4.12
CA GLU A 358 14.03 -27.31 -3.32
C GLU A 358 13.20 -26.77 -2.14
N ARG A 359 13.36 -25.48 -1.81
CA ARG A 359 12.74 -24.82 -0.65
C ARG A 359 11.79 -23.69 -1.03
N LEU A 360 11.63 -23.41 -2.33
CA LEU A 360 10.72 -22.37 -2.79
C LEU A 360 9.28 -22.72 -2.42
N VAL A 361 8.62 -21.82 -1.70
CA VAL A 361 7.21 -21.95 -1.34
C VAL A 361 6.38 -21.27 -2.43
N VAL A 362 5.68 -22.06 -3.24
CA VAL A 362 4.73 -21.55 -4.23
C VAL A 362 3.54 -20.90 -3.51
N LYS A 363 3.08 -19.75 -4.00
CA LYS A 363 1.94 -19.03 -3.45
C LYS A 363 0.67 -19.86 -3.60
N GLU A 364 -0.05 -20.03 -2.50
CA GLU A 364 -1.36 -20.67 -2.47
C GLU A 364 -2.39 -19.75 -1.84
N ILE A 365 -3.58 -19.70 -2.44
CA ILE A 365 -4.76 -19.01 -1.91
C ILE A 365 -5.93 -19.99 -1.98
N GLY A 366 -6.59 -20.24 -0.84
CA GLY A 366 -7.66 -21.24 -0.75
C GLY A 366 -7.20 -22.67 -1.08
N GLY A 367 -5.91 -22.98 -0.93
CA GLY A 367 -5.32 -24.28 -1.28
C GLY A 367 -5.01 -24.47 -2.78
N ASN A 368 -5.23 -23.46 -3.61
CA ASN A 368 -4.89 -23.49 -5.03
C ASN A 368 -3.58 -22.74 -5.28
N LYS A 369 -2.70 -23.31 -6.11
CA LYS A 369 -1.48 -22.64 -6.57
C LYS A 369 -1.84 -21.42 -7.41
N VAL A 370 -1.20 -20.29 -7.12
CA VAL A 370 -1.42 -19.00 -7.78
C VAL A 370 -0.38 -18.80 -8.87
N THR A 371 -0.81 -18.44 -10.08
CA THR A 371 0.10 -18.06 -11.17
C THR A 371 0.45 -16.57 -11.14
N CYS A 372 1.45 -16.14 -11.91
CA CYS A 372 1.77 -14.72 -12.06
C CYS A 372 0.57 -13.89 -12.52
N ARG A 373 -0.24 -14.41 -13.46
CA ARG A 373 -1.48 -13.78 -13.90
C ARG A 373 -2.50 -13.66 -12.77
N ASP A 374 -2.71 -14.73 -12.01
CA ASP A 374 -3.66 -14.72 -10.88
C ASP A 374 -3.23 -13.73 -9.80
N LEU A 375 -1.92 -13.61 -9.57
CA LEU A 375 -1.36 -12.66 -8.60
C LEU A 375 -1.65 -11.21 -9.00
N VAL A 376 -1.57 -10.86 -10.29
CA VAL A 376 -1.95 -9.52 -10.79
C VAL A 376 -3.42 -9.23 -10.51
N GLU A 377 -4.31 -10.17 -10.82
CA GLU A 377 -5.74 -9.99 -10.54
C GLU A 377 -5.99 -9.90 -9.03
N TYR A 378 -5.26 -10.65 -8.21
CA TYR A 378 -5.35 -10.55 -6.76
C TYR A 378 -4.94 -9.15 -6.25
N PHE A 379 -3.84 -8.57 -6.75
CA PHE A 379 -3.46 -7.19 -6.44
C PHE A 379 -4.54 -6.18 -6.87
N LYS A 380 -5.16 -6.36 -8.04
CA LYS A 380 -6.23 -5.49 -8.53
C LYS A 380 -7.54 -5.62 -7.76
N VAL A 381 -7.90 -6.84 -7.33
CA VAL A 381 -9.13 -7.12 -6.57
C VAL A 381 -9.00 -6.61 -5.13
N CYS A 382 -7.81 -6.73 -4.53
CA CYS A 382 -7.49 -6.07 -3.26
C CYS A 382 -7.27 -4.55 -3.40
N GLY A 383 -7.25 -4.02 -4.62
CA GLY A 383 -7.16 -2.60 -4.94
C GLY A 383 -8.55 -1.95 -4.99
N GLY A 384 -8.74 -0.88 -4.22
CA GLY A 384 -9.96 -0.06 -4.23
C GLY A 384 -10.20 0.68 -5.56
N ASP A 385 -9.24 0.67 -6.48
CA ASP A 385 -9.08 1.66 -7.57
C ASP A 385 -10.07 1.54 -8.74
N LYS A 386 -10.93 0.51 -8.78
CA LYS A 386 -12.00 0.46 -9.79
C LYS A 386 -13.22 1.29 -9.34
N PRO A 387 -13.69 2.23 -10.19
CA PRO A 387 -14.86 3.06 -9.87
C PRO A 387 -16.10 2.18 -9.67
N TYR A 388 -17.04 2.69 -8.87
CA TYR A 388 -18.33 2.06 -8.62
C TYR A 388 -18.99 1.60 -9.93
N MET A 389 -19.42 0.34 -9.95
CA MET A 389 -20.17 -0.24 -11.06
C MET A 389 -21.64 -0.33 -10.67
N ALA A 390 -22.55 0.03 -11.59
CA ALA A 390 -23.97 -0.11 -11.32
C ALA A 390 -24.33 -1.60 -11.08
N PRO A 391 -25.27 -1.92 -10.16
CA PRO A 391 -25.58 -3.31 -9.81
C PRO A 391 -25.99 -4.15 -11.02
N ALA A 392 -26.75 -3.57 -11.96
CA ALA A 392 -27.15 -4.24 -13.20
C ALA A 392 -25.96 -4.56 -14.12
N ASP A 393 -24.94 -3.70 -14.15
CA ASP A 393 -23.72 -3.93 -14.94
C ASP A 393 -22.79 -4.94 -14.26
N LEU A 394 -22.75 -4.92 -12.92
CA LEU A 394 -21.99 -5.87 -12.11
C LEU A 394 -22.56 -7.28 -12.25
N GLU A 395 -23.88 -7.42 -12.19
CA GLU A 395 -24.63 -8.68 -12.37
C GLU A 395 -24.46 -9.22 -13.79
N ARG A 396 -24.60 -8.36 -14.82
CA ARG A 396 -24.33 -8.76 -16.21
C ARG A 396 -22.90 -9.30 -16.40
N ARG A 397 -21.90 -8.60 -15.85
CA ARG A 397 -20.50 -9.07 -15.96
C ARG A 397 -20.27 -10.35 -15.18
N HIS A 398 -20.88 -10.50 -14.01
CA HIS A 398 -20.84 -11.75 -13.26
C HIS A 398 -21.39 -12.90 -14.07
N ASP A 399 -22.55 -12.73 -14.70
CA ASP A 399 -23.14 -13.77 -15.54
C ASP A 399 -22.25 -14.12 -16.74
N GLU A 400 -21.65 -13.13 -17.39
CA GLU A 400 -20.68 -13.34 -18.47
C GLU A 400 -19.45 -14.14 -18.00
N PHE A 401 -18.86 -13.77 -16.86
CA PHE A 401 -17.70 -14.46 -16.29
C PHE A 401 -18.05 -15.86 -15.78
N ARG A 402 -19.22 -16.03 -15.18
CA ARG A 402 -19.75 -17.31 -14.71
C ARG A 402 -19.95 -18.26 -15.87
N GLU A 403 -20.59 -17.80 -16.95
CA GLU A 403 -20.80 -18.60 -18.15
C GLU A 403 -19.46 -18.97 -18.82
N HIS A 404 -18.54 -18.03 -18.93
CA HIS A 404 -17.20 -18.28 -19.46
C HIS A 404 -16.43 -19.30 -18.63
N SER A 405 -16.48 -19.18 -17.29
CA SER A 405 -15.80 -20.09 -16.37
C SER A 405 -16.39 -21.50 -16.41
N VAL A 406 -17.72 -21.63 -16.50
CA VAL A 406 -18.40 -22.92 -16.67
C VAL A 406 -18.08 -23.54 -18.03
N ARG A 407 -18.05 -22.74 -19.10
CA ARG A 407 -17.68 -23.20 -20.45
C ARG A 407 -16.22 -23.70 -20.47
N TYR A 408 -15.32 -22.95 -19.86
CA TYR A 408 -13.92 -23.35 -19.70
C TYR A 408 -13.81 -24.64 -18.88
N PHE A 409 -14.48 -24.70 -17.73
CA PHE A 409 -14.54 -25.90 -16.89
C PHE A 409 -14.98 -27.11 -17.71
N ARG A 410 -16.06 -27.00 -18.50
CA ARG A 410 -16.55 -28.09 -19.36
C ARG A 410 -15.58 -28.49 -20.47
N SER A 411 -14.82 -27.54 -21.03
CA SER A 411 -13.88 -27.79 -22.13
C SER A 411 -12.69 -28.68 -21.74
N VAL A 412 -12.31 -28.69 -20.46
CA VAL A 412 -11.19 -29.50 -19.96
C VAL A 412 -11.59 -30.98 -19.89
N LYS A 413 -10.79 -31.88 -20.49
CA LYS A 413 -11.00 -33.34 -20.38
C LYS A 413 -10.77 -33.80 -18.95
N LYS A 414 -11.75 -34.49 -18.36
CA LYS A 414 -11.73 -34.96 -16.96
C LYS A 414 -12.00 -36.47 -16.89
N MET A 415 -11.34 -37.14 -15.94
CA MET A 415 -11.57 -38.55 -15.60
C MET A 415 -12.74 -38.65 -14.61
N GLY A 416 -13.60 -39.67 -14.71
CA GLY A 416 -14.66 -39.93 -13.71
C GLY A 416 -16.11 -39.81 -14.18
N GLY A 417 -16.37 -39.59 -15.49
CA GLY A 417 -17.73 -39.56 -16.03
C GLY A 417 -18.49 -38.24 -15.78
N ALA A 418 -19.67 -38.12 -16.39
CA ALA A 418 -20.45 -36.88 -16.41
C ALA A 418 -21.02 -36.49 -15.04
N GLU A 419 -21.49 -37.47 -14.26
CA GLU A 419 -22.07 -37.22 -12.92
C GLU A 419 -21.03 -36.71 -11.92
N PHE A 420 -19.80 -37.25 -11.97
CA PHE A 420 -18.70 -36.76 -11.14
C PHE A 420 -18.35 -35.32 -11.50
N CYS A 421 -18.22 -35.01 -12.79
CA CYS A 421 -17.94 -33.66 -13.27
C CYS A 421 -19.05 -32.65 -12.90
N GLN A 422 -20.31 -33.07 -12.90
CA GLN A 422 -21.45 -32.22 -12.59
C GLN A 422 -21.41 -31.73 -11.14
N ARG A 423 -21.00 -32.57 -10.18
CA ARG A 423 -20.86 -32.18 -8.77
C ARG A 423 -19.83 -31.08 -8.55
N TYR A 424 -18.69 -31.15 -9.27
CA TYR A 424 -17.67 -30.11 -9.21
C TYR A 424 -18.08 -28.84 -9.96
N GLN A 425 -18.83 -28.98 -11.06
CA GLN A 425 -19.39 -27.82 -11.75
C GLN A 425 -20.40 -27.07 -10.88
N SER A 426 -21.31 -27.78 -10.21
CA SER A 426 -22.26 -27.16 -9.28
C SER A 426 -21.55 -26.50 -8.09
N ARG A 427 -20.42 -27.06 -7.64
CA ARG A 427 -19.61 -26.44 -6.61
C ARG A 427 -18.91 -25.17 -7.10
N LEU A 428 -18.36 -25.18 -8.32
CA LEU A 428 -17.77 -24.02 -8.97
C LEU A 428 -18.80 -22.88 -9.12
N GLU A 429 -19.99 -23.20 -9.63
CA GLU A 429 -21.08 -22.23 -9.77
C GLU A 429 -21.46 -21.62 -8.41
N ALA A 430 -21.60 -22.44 -7.36
CA ALA A 430 -21.91 -21.96 -6.02
C ALA A 430 -20.78 -21.10 -5.40
N GLU A 431 -19.53 -21.41 -5.68
CA GLU A 431 -18.38 -20.61 -5.23
C GLU A 431 -18.30 -19.26 -5.96
N LEU A 432 -18.58 -19.24 -7.27
CA LEU A 432 -18.69 -18.01 -8.06
C LEU A 432 -19.82 -17.11 -7.56
N ASP A 433 -20.98 -17.68 -7.25
CA ASP A 433 -22.13 -16.92 -6.74
C ASP A 433 -21.86 -16.35 -5.33
N ARG A 434 -21.11 -17.06 -4.48
CA ARG A 434 -20.64 -16.51 -3.19
C ARG A 434 -19.65 -15.37 -3.37
N ALA A 435 -18.67 -15.52 -4.26
CA ALA A 435 -17.69 -14.49 -4.55
C ALA A 435 -18.37 -13.21 -5.08
N PHE A 436 -19.39 -13.37 -5.95
CA PHE A 436 -20.21 -12.26 -6.42
C PHE A 436 -20.92 -11.53 -5.28
N GLY A 437 -21.51 -12.24 -4.32
CA GLY A 437 -22.12 -11.64 -3.15
C GLY A 437 -21.16 -10.75 -2.34
N ASN A 438 -19.88 -11.11 -2.30
CA ASN A 438 -18.85 -10.32 -1.61
C ASN A 438 -18.37 -9.13 -2.47
N PHE A 439 -18.29 -9.30 -3.80
CA PHE A 439 -18.05 -8.20 -4.74
C PHE A 439 -19.16 -7.14 -4.69
N CYS A 440 -20.42 -7.53 -4.56
CA CYS A 440 -21.54 -6.61 -4.40
C CYS A 440 -21.36 -5.74 -3.16
N LYS A 441 -21.10 -6.36 -2.00
CA LYS A 441 -20.85 -5.62 -0.74
C LYS A 441 -19.65 -4.68 -0.84
N HIS A 442 -18.58 -5.10 -1.50
CA HIS A 442 -17.39 -4.27 -1.71
C HIS A 442 -17.67 -3.09 -2.66
N ASN A 443 -18.44 -3.32 -3.73
CA ASN A 443 -18.87 -2.29 -4.66
C ASN A 443 -19.85 -1.28 -4.01
N ASP A 444 -20.75 -1.76 -3.16
CA ASP A 444 -21.65 -0.92 -2.36
C ASP A 444 -20.88 -0.04 -1.37
N GLY A 445 -19.78 -0.56 -0.81
CA GLY A 445 -18.84 0.21 0.02
C GLY A 445 -18.14 1.36 -0.73
N LYS A 446 -18.10 1.34 -2.08
CA LYS A 446 -17.55 2.41 -2.93
C LYS A 446 -18.58 3.43 -3.36
N ASN A 447 -19.83 3.29 -2.94
CA ASN A 447 -20.93 4.14 -3.36
C ASN A 447 -20.94 5.49 -2.61
N ILE A 448 -20.09 6.42 -3.07
CA ILE A 448 -19.99 7.81 -2.57
C ILE A 448 -21.35 8.54 -2.64
N PHE A 449 -22.28 8.11 -3.50
CA PHE A 449 -23.61 8.70 -3.59
C PHE A 449 -24.52 8.37 -2.40
N TYR A 450 -24.28 7.32 -1.62
CA TYR A 450 -25.01 7.12 -0.35
C TYR A 450 -24.57 8.13 0.73
N ALA A 451 -23.33 8.59 0.70
CA ALA A 451 -22.84 9.59 1.67
C ALA A 451 -23.48 10.98 1.47
N ALA A 452 -23.98 11.30 0.27
CA ALA A 452 -24.61 12.58 -0.04
C ALA A 452 -26.14 12.58 0.21
N ARG A 453 -26.79 11.42 0.36
CA ARG A 453 -28.25 11.32 0.53
C ARG A 453 -28.73 11.86 1.87
N THR A 454 -28.13 11.43 2.97
CA THR A 454 -28.55 11.86 4.32
C THR A 454 -28.45 13.38 4.48
N PRO A 455 -27.36 14.06 4.07
CA PRO A 455 -27.33 15.52 4.02
C PRO A 455 -28.42 16.12 3.13
N ALA A 456 -28.61 15.62 1.90
CA ALA A 456 -29.60 16.15 0.97
C ALA A 456 -31.04 16.04 1.48
N THR A 457 -31.42 14.90 2.08
CA THR A 457 -32.74 14.70 2.71
C THR A 457 -32.95 15.67 3.87
N LEU A 458 -31.96 15.81 4.76
CA LEU A 458 -32.07 16.72 5.90
C LEU A 458 -32.15 18.19 5.44
N PHE A 459 -31.41 18.58 4.39
CA PHE A 459 -31.54 19.90 3.76
C PHE A 459 -32.92 20.14 3.15
N ALA A 460 -33.48 19.15 2.45
CA ALA A 460 -34.82 19.25 1.87
C ALA A 460 -35.90 19.41 2.95
N VAL A 461 -35.79 18.66 4.06
CA VAL A 461 -36.69 18.78 5.22
C VAL A 461 -36.56 20.16 5.87
N MET A 462 -35.34 20.67 6.08
CA MET A 462 -35.12 22.01 6.61
C MET A 462 -35.73 23.09 5.71
N PHE A 463 -35.56 22.97 4.39
CA PHE A 463 -36.13 23.91 3.42
C PHE A 463 -37.66 23.89 3.43
N ALA A 464 -38.27 22.70 3.41
CA ALA A 464 -39.73 22.57 3.47
C ALA A 464 -40.31 23.14 4.78
N ALA A 465 -39.65 22.86 5.91
CA ALA A 465 -40.04 23.40 7.21
C ALA A 465 -39.91 24.93 7.27
N TYR A 466 -38.85 25.49 6.68
CA TYR A 466 -38.66 26.95 6.58
C TYR A 466 -39.79 27.62 5.78
N VAL A 467 -40.13 27.06 4.61
CA VAL A 467 -41.24 27.56 3.78
C VAL A 467 -42.57 27.46 4.52
N ALA A 468 -42.85 26.32 5.16
CA ALA A 468 -44.06 26.11 5.95
C ALA A 468 -44.17 27.09 7.12
N SER A 469 -43.06 27.34 7.83
CA SER A 469 -42.97 28.33 8.90
C SER A 469 -43.28 29.75 8.39
N GLY A 470 -42.74 30.14 7.24
CA GLY A 470 -42.99 31.44 6.64
C GLY A 470 -44.45 31.66 6.23
N VAL A 471 -45.06 30.67 5.57
CA VAL A 471 -46.47 30.74 5.15
C VAL A 471 -47.41 30.75 6.36
N THR A 472 -47.21 29.86 7.32
CA THR A 472 -48.09 29.76 8.50
C THR A 472 -47.93 30.94 9.45
N GLY A 473 -46.71 31.50 9.55
CA GLY A 473 -46.43 32.74 10.25
C GLY A 473 -47.13 33.94 9.61
N PHE A 474 -47.16 34.02 8.28
CA PHE A 474 -47.88 35.06 7.55
C PHE A 474 -49.40 34.99 7.73
N VAL A 475 -49.97 33.78 7.78
CA VAL A 475 -51.40 33.54 8.03
C VAL A 475 -51.80 33.83 9.49
N GLY A 476 -50.83 33.96 10.40
CA GLY A 476 -51.07 34.21 11.84
C GLY A 476 -51.25 32.95 12.69
N LEU A 477 -50.93 31.75 12.14
CA LEU A 477 -50.98 30.47 12.86
C LEU A 477 -49.66 30.23 13.61
N SER A 478 -49.43 31.02 14.66
CA SER A 478 -48.16 31.03 15.41
C SER A 478 -47.76 29.66 15.99
N ALA A 479 -48.71 28.85 16.42
CA ALA A 479 -48.44 27.49 16.93
C ALA A 479 -47.88 26.55 15.85
N LEU A 480 -48.39 26.65 14.62
CA LEU A 480 -47.97 25.81 13.51
C LEU A 480 -46.60 26.24 12.97
N ALA A 481 -46.34 27.56 12.94
CA ALA A 481 -45.03 28.11 12.61
C ALA A 481 -43.96 27.71 13.64
N ALA A 482 -44.31 27.69 14.94
CA ALA A 482 -43.41 27.23 15.99
C ALA A 482 -43.06 25.73 15.85
N LEU A 483 -44.02 24.89 15.48
CA LEU A 483 -43.79 23.47 15.20
C LEU A 483 -42.83 23.27 14.02
N ALA A 484 -43.02 24.03 12.94
CA ALA A 484 -42.16 23.96 11.76
C ALA A 484 -40.72 24.41 12.08
N ASN A 485 -40.54 25.46 12.88
CA ASN A 485 -39.22 25.89 13.35
C ASN A 485 -38.54 24.86 14.26
N LEU A 486 -39.32 24.17 15.12
CA LEU A 486 -38.80 23.08 15.95
C LEU A 486 -38.29 21.92 15.08
N LEU A 487 -39.05 21.54 14.06
CA LEU A 487 -38.69 20.47 13.12
C LEU A 487 -37.42 20.82 12.33
N MET A 488 -37.28 22.07 11.90
CA MET A 488 -36.05 22.58 11.28
C MET A 488 -34.85 22.50 12.23
N GLY A 489 -35.02 22.88 13.50
CA GLY A 489 -33.97 22.77 14.52
C GLY A 489 -33.53 21.33 14.79
N LEU A 490 -34.47 20.39 14.84
CA LEU A 490 -34.18 18.95 14.99
C LEU A 490 -33.41 18.39 13.78
N ALA A 491 -33.81 18.78 12.56
CA ALA A 491 -33.10 18.35 11.34
C ALA A 491 -31.67 18.90 11.27
N LEU A 492 -31.44 20.14 11.72
CA LEU A 492 -30.10 20.73 11.80
C LEU A 492 -29.23 20.03 12.85
N LEU A 493 -29.78 19.72 14.03
CA LEU A 493 -29.08 18.95 15.05
C LEU A 493 -28.73 17.54 14.57
N ALA A 494 -29.64 16.87 13.87
CA ALA A 494 -29.37 15.58 13.24
C ALA A 494 -28.26 15.68 12.19
N LEU A 495 -28.22 16.74 11.38
CA LEU A 495 -27.15 16.96 10.41
C LEU A 495 -25.78 17.18 11.08
N CYS A 496 -25.74 17.99 12.14
CA CYS A 496 -24.51 18.21 12.92
C CYS A 496 -24.04 16.93 13.61
N ALA A 497 -24.95 16.16 14.20
CA ALA A 497 -24.65 14.87 14.82
C ALA A 497 -24.14 13.86 13.78
N TRP A 498 -24.78 13.80 12.61
CA TRP A 498 -24.35 12.98 11.49
C TRP A 498 -22.95 13.36 11.00
N ALA A 499 -22.69 14.66 10.80
CA ALA A 499 -21.38 15.16 10.38
C ALA A 499 -20.29 14.85 11.41
N TYR A 500 -20.61 15.01 12.70
CA TYR A 500 -19.71 14.65 13.80
C TYR A 500 -19.40 13.15 13.79
N VAL A 501 -20.40 12.27 13.72
CA VAL A 501 -20.20 10.81 13.69
C VAL A 501 -19.36 10.38 12.50
N LYS A 502 -19.57 10.99 11.32
CA LYS A 502 -18.75 10.67 10.12
C LYS A 502 -17.32 11.20 10.24
N TYR A 503 -17.10 12.33 10.93
CA TYR A 503 -15.78 12.93 11.11
C TYR A 503 -14.96 12.28 12.24
N SER A 504 -15.59 12.01 13.40
CA SER A 504 -14.93 11.45 14.58
C SER A 504 -14.90 9.92 14.57
N GLY A 505 -15.87 9.27 13.93
CA GLY A 505 -16.03 7.81 13.95
C GLY A 505 -16.58 7.23 15.25
N GLU A 506 -16.88 8.06 16.25
CA GLU A 506 -17.51 7.67 17.52
C GLU A 506 -19.04 7.62 17.40
N PHE A 507 -19.71 6.82 18.25
CA PHE A 507 -21.19 6.69 18.27
C PHE A 507 -21.82 6.30 16.92
N ARG A 508 -21.24 5.31 16.24
CA ARG A 508 -21.69 4.83 14.92
C ARG A 508 -23.16 4.41 14.88
N GLU A 509 -23.69 3.92 15.99
CA GLU A 509 -25.11 3.55 16.14
C GLU A 509 -26.04 4.75 15.91
N VAL A 510 -25.67 5.94 16.42
CA VAL A 510 -26.46 7.17 16.22
C VAL A 510 -26.44 7.58 14.75
N GLY A 511 -25.29 7.48 14.08
CA GLY A 511 -25.19 7.73 12.65
C GLY A 511 -26.06 6.79 11.82
N ALA A 512 -26.11 5.50 12.18
CA ALA A 512 -26.93 4.50 11.50
C ALA A 512 -28.44 4.77 11.66
N VAL A 513 -28.89 5.22 12.84
CA VAL A 513 -30.28 5.61 13.07
C VAL A 513 -30.67 6.85 12.24
N ILE A 514 -29.77 7.84 12.14
CA ILE A 514 -30.01 9.03 11.32
C ILE A 514 -30.06 8.66 9.83
N ASP A 515 -29.14 7.80 9.37
CA ASP A 515 -29.13 7.30 7.99
C ASP A 515 -30.45 6.55 7.66
N LEU A 516 -30.93 5.68 8.55
CA LEU A 516 -32.20 4.96 8.39
C LEU A 516 -33.43 5.89 8.40
N ALA A 517 -33.45 6.88 9.28
CA ALA A 517 -34.53 7.87 9.34
C ALA A 517 -34.55 8.74 8.07
N ALA A 518 -33.39 9.14 7.55
CA ALA A 518 -33.29 9.88 6.29
C ALA A 518 -33.69 9.02 5.09
N GLU A 519 -33.35 7.73 5.09
CA GLU A 519 -33.74 6.79 4.04
C GLU A 519 -35.25 6.57 3.99
N THR A 520 -35.88 6.34 5.14
CA THR A 520 -37.34 6.21 5.22
C THR A 520 -38.06 7.47 4.75
N LEU A 521 -37.58 8.67 5.14
CA LEU A 521 -38.13 9.93 4.65
C LEU A 521 -37.91 10.13 3.14
N TRP A 522 -36.75 9.72 2.63
CA TRP A 522 -36.43 9.81 1.21
C TRP A 522 -37.38 8.94 0.38
N GLU A 523 -37.52 7.66 0.72
CA GLU A 523 -38.32 6.68 -0.02
C GLU A 523 -39.83 6.91 0.14
N GLN A 524 -40.30 7.34 1.31
CA GLN A 524 -41.74 7.50 1.54
C GLN A 524 -42.29 8.87 1.12
N VAL A 525 -41.46 9.91 1.13
CA VAL A 525 -41.93 11.29 0.95
C VAL A 525 -41.27 11.94 -0.26
N LEU A 526 -39.95 12.10 -0.26
CA LEU A 526 -39.25 12.88 -1.28
C LEU A 526 -39.28 12.23 -2.66
N LYS A 527 -39.07 10.92 -2.74
CA LYS A 527 -39.03 10.19 -4.02
C LYS A 527 -40.40 10.15 -4.70
N PRO A 528 -41.52 9.78 -4.04
CA PRO A 528 -42.85 9.86 -4.65
C PRO A 528 -43.27 11.29 -5.03
N LEU A 529 -42.91 12.29 -4.21
CA LEU A 529 -43.16 13.69 -4.56
C LEU A 529 -42.36 14.09 -5.79
N SER A 530 -41.08 13.76 -5.87
CA SER A 530 -40.24 14.10 -7.02
C SER A 530 -40.74 13.46 -8.31
N GLU A 531 -41.16 12.20 -8.25
CA GLU A 531 -41.70 11.45 -9.38
C GLU A 531 -43.05 12.02 -9.82
N HIS A 532 -43.97 12.31 -8.89
CA HIS A 532 -45.26 12.93 -9.20
C HIS A 532 -45.12 14.34 -9.80
N TYR A 533 -44.23 15.17 -9.26
CA TYR A 533 -43.96 16.50 -9.82
C TYR A 533 -43.23 16.44 -11.17
N MET A 534 -42.35 15.47 -11.39
CA MET A 534 -41.72 15.26 -12.71
C MET A 534 -42.73 14.75 -13.74
N GLU A 535 -43.57 13.78 -13.39
CA GLU A 535 -44.61 13.28 -14.27
C GLU A 535 -45.61 14.39 -14.65
N ASP A 536 -46.04 15.22 -13.71
CA ASP A 536 -46.94 16.34 -13.98
C ASP A 536 -46.29 17.44 -14.83
N ASN A 537 -45.04 17.81 -14.55
CA ASN A 537 -44.31 18.81 -15.35
C ASN A 537 -43.97 18.30 -16.74
N VAL A 538 -43.60 17.03 -16.89
CA VAL A 538 -43.36 16.40 -18.20
C VAL A 538 -44.68 16.31 -18.97
N ARG A 539 -45.78 15.90 -18.31
CA ARG A 539 -47.11 15.83 -18.94
C ARG A 539 -47.62 17.21 -19.34
N GLN A 540 -47.43 18.25 -18.53
CA GLN A 540 -47.77 19.63 -18.88
C GLN A 540 -46.88 20.20 -19.98
N THR A 541 -45.58 19.89 -19.97
CA THR A 541 -44.65 20.30 -21.04
C THR A 541 -45.05 19.64 -22.35
N VAL A 542 -45.31 18.33 -22.36
CA VAL A 542 -45.79 17.58 -23.53
C VAL A 542 -47.14 18.10 -24.02
N VAL A 543 -48.09 18.40 -23.12
CA VAL A 543 -49.39 18.98 -23.48
C VAL A 543 -49.22 20.39 -24.06
N ASN A 544 -48.35 21.23 -23.50
CA ASN A 544 -48.06 22.56 -24.02
C ASN A 544 -47.33 22.50 -25.38
N SER A 545 -46.43 21.54 -25.59
CA SER A 545 -45.79 21.28 -26.88
C SER A 545 -46.78 20.77 -27.93
N LEU A 546 -47.71 19.89 -27.55
CA LEU A 546 -48.80 19.42 -28.43
C LEU A 546 -49.78 20.54 -28.78
N LYS A 547 -50.09 21.42 -27.82
CA LYS A 547 -50.97 22.58 -28.03
C LYS A 547 -50.32 23.63 -28.93
N ALA A 548 -49.01 23.83 -28.82
CA ALA A 548 -48.22 24.69 -29.70
C ALA A 548 -48.11 24.12 -31.13
N GLY A 549 -48.01 22.79 -31.27
CA GLY A 549 -48.00 22.11 -32.58
C GLY A 549 -49.34 22.08 -33.31
N LEU A 550 -50.46 22.30 -32.61
CA LEU A 550 -51.81 22.34 -33.19
C LEU A 550 -52.26 23.77 -33.57
N THR A 551 -51.41 24.79 -33.38
CA THR A 551 -51.73 26.21 -33.64
C THR A 551 -50.91 26.87 -34.75
N GLU A 552 -50.41 26.13 -35.75
CA GLU A 552 -49.98 26.73 -37.01
C GLU A 552 -50.97 26.40 -38.16
N PRO A 553 -51.57 27.41 -38.81
CA PRO A 553 -52.34 27.22 -40.03
C PRO A 553 -51.41 27.13 -41.24
N GLY A 554 -51.66 26.14 -42.09
CA GLY A 554 -50.88 25.88 -43.30
C GLY A 554 -50.90 27.04 -44.31
N GLY A 555 -49.80 27.17 -45.04
CA GLY A 555 -49.66 28.11 -46.14
C GLY A 555 -48.40 27.85 -46.96
N SER A 556 -48.47 26.87 -47.86
CA SER A 556 -47.50 26.67 -48.93
C SER A 556 -47.62 27.77 -49.99
N GLY A 557 -46.50 28.31 -50.47
CA GLY A 557 -46.46 28.92 -51.81
C GLY A 557 -45.46 30.04 -52.04
N GLY A 558 -44.23 29.67 -52.42
CA GLY A 558 -43.59 30.17 -53.66
C GLY A 558 -42.90 31.56 -53.68
N GLY A 559 -41.75 31.58 -54.35
CA GLY A 559 -41.29 32.75 -55.12
C GLY A 559 -40.03 33.43 -54.58
N GLY A 560 -38.92 33.28 -55.30
CA GLY A 560 -37.65 33.90 -54.97
C GLY A 560 -37.40 35.29 -55.58
N SER A 561 -36.29 35.87 -55.11
CA SER A 561 -35.42 36.89 -55.73
C SER A 561 -35.88 38.36 -55.82
N GLY A 562 -35.09 39.24 -55.17
CA GLY A 562 -34.65 40.52 -55.77
C GLY A 562 -34.90 41.82 -54.98
N GLY A 563 -33.82 42.43 -54.46
CA GLY A 563 -33.62 43.88 -54.15
C GLY A 563 -34.51 44.51 -53.06
N GLY A 564 -34.09 45.38 -52.15
CA GLY A 564 -32.91 46.23 -52.01
C GLY A 564 -33.37 47.56 -51.42
N SER A 565 -32.74 48.00 -50.31
CA SER A 565 -32.82 49.34 -49.63
C SER A 565 -34.20 49.78 -49.09
N SER A 566 -34.39 50.43 -47.94
CA SER A 566 -33.56 51.13 -46.95
C SER A 566 -34.52 51.47 -45.78
N SER A 567 -34.19 51.33 -44.50
CA SER A 567 -33.57 52.36 -43.65
C SER A 567 -34.00 52.12 -42.18
N LEU A 568 -33.24 52.70 -41.24
CA LEU A 568 -33.40 52.77 -39.76
C LEU A 568 -32.75 51.59 -38.99
N ALA A 569 -31.56 51.74 -38.39
CA ALA A 569 -31.14 52.54 -37.23
C ALA A 569 -31.24 51.78 -35.88
N SER A 570 -30.18 51.94 -35.07
CA SER A 570 -29.96 51.63 -33.63
C SER A 570 -29.60 50.20 -33.19
N THR A 571 -28.34 49.93 -32.80
CA THR A 571 -27.72 49.88 -31.42
C THR A 571 -28.27 48.72 -30.55
N SER A 572 -27.55 47.79 -29.92
CA SER A 572 -26.24 47.78 -29.23
C SER A 572 -25.83 46.30 -28.99
N THR A 573 -24.63 45.85 -29.38
CA THR A 573 -23.39 45.63 -28.58
C THR A 573 -23.42 44.47 -27.56
N PHE A 574 -22.77 43.36 -27.92
CA PHE A 574 -22.12 42.43 -26.97
C PHE A 574 -20.72 42.96 -26.61
N PRO A 575 -20.19 42.60 -25.42
CA PRO A 575 -18.77 42.26 -25.33
C PRO A 575 -18.53 40.87 -24.74
N SER A 576 -17.50 40.24 -25.31
CA SER A 576 -16.75 39.10 -24.80
C SER A 576 -15.50 39.56 -24.01
N SER A 577 -15.06 38.68 -23.10
CA SER A 577 -13.67 38.34 -22.72
C SER A 577 -13.13 38.70 -21.32
N SER A 578 -12.64 37.64 -20.66
CA SER A 578 -11.45 37.53 -19.79
C SER A 578 -11.39 38.23 -18.43
N SER A 579 -11.47 37.43 -17.36
CA SER A 579 -10.82 37.73 -16.07
C SER A 579 -10.50 36.46 -15.25
N SER A 580 -9.76 35.53 -15.85
CA SER A 580 -8.87 34.62 -15.13
C SER A 580 -7.64 35.40 -14.62
N SER A 581 -7.82 36.30 -13.65
CA SER A 581 -6.73 37.07 -13.00
C SER A 581 -7.10 37.69 -11.63
N GLN A 582 -8.03 37.11 -10.85
CA GLN A 582 -8.42 37.68 -9.54
C GLN A 582 -8.52 36.73 -8.35
N GLN A 583 -8.12 35.46 -8.48
CA GLN A 583 -8.04 34.52 -7.34
C GLN A 583 -6.63 34.37 -6.73
N GLN A 584 -5.66 35.17 -7.18
CA GLN A 584 -4.27 35.16 -6.68
C GLN A 584 -3.89 36.39 -5.81
N GLN A 585 -4.86 37.23 -5.41
CA GLN A 585 -4.59 38.42 -4.59
C GLN A 585 -5.35 38.51 -3.26
N GLN A 586 -6.13 37.49 -2.87
CA GLN A 586 -6.80 37.46 -1.56
C GLN A 586 -6.07 36.70 -0.45
N ASN A 587 -4.93 36.06 -0.74
CA ASN A 587 -4.10 35.34 0.26
C ASN A 587 -2.87 36.12 0.78
N ALA A 588 -2.81 37.44 0.62
CA ALA A 588 -1.65 38.25 1.02
C ALA A 588 -1.95 39.40 2.00
N LYS A 589 -3.08 39.37 2.74
CA LYS A 589 -3.40 40.37 3.78
C LYS A 589 -3.93 39.76 5.09
N LEU A 590 -3.20 38.78 5.61
CA LEU A 590 -3.35 38.30 6.98
C LEU A 590 -2.01 37.78 7.53
N LYS A 591 -0.95 38.58 7.34
CA LYS A 591 0.32 38.49 8.08
C LYS A 591 0.95 39.89 8.15
N THR A 592 0.42 40.71 9.04
CA THR A 592 1.11 41.80 9.75
C THR A 592 0.13 42.39 10.75
N HIS A 593 0.06 41.77 11.92
CA HIS A 593 0.05 42.43 13.22
C HIS A 593 0.34 41.39 14.31
#